data_AF-A0A1G6ADE7-F1
#
_entry.id   AF-A0A1G6ADE7-F1
#
_cell.length_a   1.000
_cell.length_b   1.000
_cell.length_c   1.000
_cell.angle_alpha   90.00
_cell.angle_beta   90.00
_cell.angle_gamma   90.00
#
_symmetry.space_group_name_H-M   'P 1'
#
loop_
_entity.id
_entity.type
_entity.pdbx_description
1 polymer ?
#
loop_
_entity_poly.entity_id
_entity_poly.type
_entity_poly.pdbx_seq_one_letter_code
_entity_poly.pdbx_strand_id
1 'polypeptide(L)'
;MAFEILKKGSFCFWGDWFGRPLDNSHICVNASLEGDLLMADFADGESLTVYGAKDILSDEGKFFVTDAEMIVWEWNLYDEPEGEDSRRFIEYKKLPDGRIRKTSDLGSGIPQFIEPGGAKAVEMY
;
A
#
# COMPACT_ATOMS: atom_id res chain seq x y z
N MET A 1 -20.39 10.21 0.04
CA MET A 1 -19.51 10.70 1.12
C MET A 1 -18.09 10.50 0.66
N ALA A 2 -17.20 11.48 0.84
CA ALA A 2 -15.78 11.27 0.57
C ALA A 2 -15.22 10.30 1.63
N PHE A 3 -14.36 9.38 1.21
CA PHE A 3 -13.61 8.51 2.11
C PHE A 3 -12.34 9.25 2.52
N GLU A 4 -11.91 9.12 3.77
CA GLU A 4 -10.72 9.82 4.27
C GLU A 4 -9.81 8.84 5.02
N ILE A 5 -8.50 9.01 4.84
CA ILE A 5 -7.46 8.34 5.63
C ILE A 5 -6.88 9.38 6.58
N LEU A 6 -7.24 9.30 7.86
CA LEU A 6 -6.89 10.32 8.85
C LEU A 6 -5.54 10.03 9.54
N LYS A 7 -5.20 8.75 9.69
CA LYS A 7 -3.92 8.32 10.23
C LYS A 7 -2.78 8.73 9.29
N LYS A 8 -1.66 9.11 9.89
CA LYS A 8 -0.36 9.32 9.24
C LYS A 8 0.61 8.29 9.79
N GLY A 9 1.56 7.84 8.98
CA GLY A 9 2.51 6.83 9.44
C GLY A 9 3.19 6.02 8.35
N SER A 10 3.80 4.91 8.76
CA SER A 10 4.47 3.96 7.87
C SER A 10 3.51 2.86 7.43
N PHE A 11 3.64 2.40 6.19
CA PHE A 11 2.83 1.30 5.66
C PHE A 11 3.46 -0.08 5.89
N CYS A 12 2.60 -1.02 6.26
CA CYS A 12 2.88 -2.44 6.25
C CYS A 12 1.80 -3.17 5.45
N PHE A 13 2.23 -3.95 4.46
CA PHE A 13 1.38 -4.71 3.54
C PHE A 13 1.53 -6.20 3.82
N TRP A 14 0.50 -6.85 4.37
CA TRP A 14 0.57 -8.27 4.74
C TRP A 14 1.81 -8.63 5.60
N GLY A 15 2.22 -7.74 6.50
CA GLY A 15 3.40 -7.94 7.36
C GLY A 15 4.73 -7.52 6.73
N ASP A 16 4.73 -7.13 5.45
CA ASP A 16 5.91 -6.62 4.75
C ASP A 16 5.94 -5.08 4.82
N TRP A 17 7.04 -4.52 5.28
CA TRP A 17 7.18 -3.08 5.48
C TRP A 17 7.62 -2.40 4.19
N PHE A 18 7.01 -1.26 3.87
CA PHE A 18 7.58 -0.34 2.90
C PHE A 18 8.65 0.50 3.58
N GLY A 19 9.90 0.40 3.13
CA GLY A 19 11.04 1.01 3.82
C GLY A 19 11.48 0.20 5.04
N ARG A 20 12.16 0.84 6.00
CA ARG A 20 12.41 0.24 7.30
C ARG A 20 11.18 0.43 8.18
N PRO A 21 10.93 -0.44 9.17
CA PRO A 21 9.81 -0.24 10.07
C PRO A 21 9.87 1.15 10.74
N LEU A 22 8.81 1.93 10.59
CA LEU A 22 8.60 3.25 11.21
C LEU A 22 9.60 4.34 10.75
N ASP A 23 10.22 4.21 9.58
CA ASP A 23 11.14 5.23 9.04
C ASP A 23 10.46 6.30 8.18
N ASN A 24 9.19 6.10 7.82
CA ASN A 24 8.42 6.97 6.93
C ASN A 24 7.13 7.49 7.60
N SER A 25 6.63 8.64 7.15
CA SER A 25 5.36 9.20 7.64
C SER A 25 4.52 9.73 6.47
N HIS A 26 3.78 8.83 5.82
CA HIS A 26 2.90 9.18 4.72
C HIS A 26 1.67 9.94 5.22
N ILE A 27 1.30 11.00 4.49
CA ILE A 27 0.14 11.85 4.79
C ILE A 27 -0.81 11.77 3.60
N CYS A 28 -1.98 11.16 3.81
CA CYS A 28 -3.00 11.09 2.77
C CYS A 28 -3.55 12.50 2.48
N VAL A 29 -3.62 12.87 1.20
CA VAL A 29 -4.17 14.16 0.74
C VAL A 29 -5.45 14.00 -0.06
N ASN A 30 -5.68 12.81 -0.63
CA ASN A 30 -6.90 12.47 -1.36
C ASN A 30 -7.18 10.97 -1.21
N ALA A 31 -8.44 10.60 -1.02
CA ALA A 31 -8.84 9.20 -1.04
C ALA A 31 -10.26 9.02 -1.57
N SER A 32 -10.50 7.90 -2.24
CA SER A 32 -11.81 7.48 -2.71
C SER A 32 -12.02 6.00 -2.44
N LEU A 33 -13.27 5.65 -2.14
CA LEU A 33 -13.71 4.27 -1.98
C LEU A 33 -14.93 4.06 -2.86
N GLU A 34 -14.76 3.28 -3.93
CA GLU A 34 -15.80 2.95 -4.90
C GLU A 34 -16.03 1.44 -4.91
N GLY A 35 -17.12 0.98 -4.29
CA GLY A 35 -17.33 -0.45 -4.06
C GLY A 35 -16.27 -1.01 -3.13
N ASP A 36 -15.43 -1.92 -3.63
CA ASP A 36 -14.27 -2.49 -2.92
C ASP A 36 -12.92 -2.04 -3.52
N LEU A 37 -12.93 -0.97 -4.32
CA LEU A 37 -11.72 -0.30 -4.79
C LEU A 37 -11.42 0.91 -3.90
N LEU A 38 -10.31 0.85 -3.15
CA LEU A 38 -9.76 2.00 -2.42
C LEU A 38 -8.60 2.59 -3.22
N MET A 39 -8.64 3.89 -3.45
CA MET A 39 -7.54 4.66 -4.04
C MET A 39 -7.18 5.80 -3.08
N ALA A 40 -5.89 6.04 -2.87
CA ALA A 40 -5.41 7.13 -2.04
C ALA A 40 -4.10 7.72 -2.58
N ASP A 41 -4.01 9.04 -2.55
CA ASP A 41 -2.82 9.82 -2.91
C ASP A 41 -2.20 10.44 -1.66
N PHE A 42 -0.88 10.51 -1.63
CA PHE A 42 -0.09 10.98 -0.48
C PHE A 42 0.72 12.23 -0.84
N ALA A 43 1.08 12.98 0.20
CA ALA A 43 1.65 14.32 0.07
C ALA A 43 2.98 14.38 -0.72
N ASP A 44 3.76 13.30 -0.73
CA ASP A 44 5.06 13.24 -1.42
C ASP A 44 4.94 12.56 -2.80
N GLY A 45 3.71 12.48 -3.34
CA GLY A 45 3.43 11.98 -4.69
C GLY A 45 3.28 10.47 -4.78
N GLU A 46 3.15 9.77 -3.65
CA GLU A 46 2.85 8.33 -3.63
C GLU A 46 1.36 8.06 -3.85
N SER A 47 1.05 6.89 -4.37
CA SER A 47 -0.33 6.43 -4.54
C SER A 47 -0.52 4.98 -4.11
N LEU A 48 -1.59 4.73 -3.37
CA LEU A 48 -2.06 3.42 -2.95
C LEU A 48 -3.33 3.06 -3.71
N THR A 49 -3.33 1.90 -4.37
CA THR A 49 -4.54 1.28 -4.91
C THR A 49 -4.75 -0.08 -4.28
N VAL A 50 -5.93 -0.33 -3.70
CA VAL A 50 -6.31 -1.60 -3.10
C VAL A 50 -7.57 -2.13 -3.79
N TYR A 51 -7.44 -3.28 -4.44
CA TYR A 51 -8.53 -3.97 -5.12
C TYR A 51 -9.14 -5.03 -4.20
N GLY A 52 -10.47 -5.12 -4.18
CA GLY A 52 -11.16 -6.10 -3.36
C GLY A 52 -11.02 -5.83 -1.85
N ALA A 53 -10.85 -4.56 -1.46
CA ALA A 53 -10.65 -4.16 -0.07
C ALA A 53 -11.80 -4.62 0.85
N LYS A 54 -11.47 -5.29 1.96
CA LYS A 54 -12.42 -5.80 2.96
C LYS A 54 -12.16 -5.22 4.35
N ASP A 55 -13.24 -4.94 5.07
CA ASP A 55 -13.26 -4.51 6.47
C ASP A 55 -12.26 -3.39 6.76
N ILE A 56 -12.50 -2.24 6.12
CA ILE A 56 -11.67 -1.03 6.23
C ILE A 56 -12.03 -0.28 7.52
N LEU A 57 -11.02 0.06 8.32
CA LEU A 57 -11.13 1.02 9.41
C LEU A 57 -10.25 2.23 9.13
N SER A 58 -10.81 3.43 9.27
CA SER A 58 -10.08 4.69 9.18
C SER A 58 -10.56 5.66 10.26
N ASP A 59 -9.67 6.02 11.17
CA ASP A 59 -9.82 7.08 12.17
C ASP A 59 -8.45 7.74 12.44
N GLU A 60 -8.39 8.75 13.31
CA GLU A 60 -7.15 9.50 13.60
C GLU A 60 -6.03 8.62 14.18
N GLY A 61 -6.36 7.51 14.83
CA GLY A 61 -5.40 6.61 15.47
C GLY A 61 -5.11 5.33 14.69
N LYS A 62 -6.03 4.90 13.82
CA LYS A 62 -5.97 3.61 13.11
C LYS A 62 -6.36 3.77 11.65
N PHE A 63 -5.55 3.14 10.78
CA PHE A 63 -5.93 2.89 9.41
C PHE A 63 -5.51 1.48 9.01
N PHE A 64 -6.47 0.65 8.62
CA PHE A 64 -6.19 -0.67 8.08
C PHE A 64 -7.26 -1.18 7.11
N VAL A 65 -6.85 -2.11 6.25
CA VAL A 65 -7.69 -2.95 5.40
C VAL A 65 -7.41 -4.39 5.78
N THR A 66 -8.41 -5.13 6.24
CA THR A 66 -8.20 -6.47 6.81
C THR A 66 -7.74 -7.45 5.74
N ASP A 67 -8.37 -7.42 4.56
CA ASP A 67 -8.03 -8.30 3.43
C ASP A 67 -8.19 -7.58 2.09
N ALA A 68 -7.50 -8.07 1.06
CA ALA A 68 -7.56 -7.52 -0.30
C ALA A 68 -7.22 -8.61 -1.33
N GLU A 69 -7.60 -8.38 -2.59
CA GLU A 69 -7.19 -9.23 -3.70
C GLU A 69 -5.81 -8.81 -4.25
N MET A 70 -5.60 -7.50 -4.33
CA MET A 70 -4.37 -6.92 -4.85
C MET A 70 -4.13 -5.53 -4.25
N ILE A 71 -2.86 -5.20 -4.03
CA ILE A 71 -2.39 -3.87 -3.63
C ILE A 71 -1.34 -3.43 -4.63
N VAL A 72 -1.45 -2.19 -5.08
CA VAL A 72 -0.40 -1.51 -5.84
C VAL A 72 0.01 -0.28 -5.04
N TRP A 73 1.28 -0.22 -4.70
CA TRP A 73 1.90 0.94 -4.06
C TRP A 73 2.90 1.54 -5.03
N GLU A 74 2.74 2.82 -5.35
CA GLU A 74 3.59 3.54 -6.29
C GLU A 74 4.19 4.78 -5.63
N TRP A 75 5.44 5.09 -5.96
CA TRP A 75 6.15 6.27 -5.43
C TRP A 75 7.22 6.73 -6.42
N ASN A 76 7.77 7.92 -6.22
CA ASN A 76 8.90 8.43 -7.00
C ASN A 76 10.23 8.14 -6.29
N LEU A 77 11.29 7.82 -7.04
CA LEU A 77 12.63 7.79 -6.46
C LEU A 77 13.00 9.18 -5.92
N TYR A 78 13.46 9.21 -4.67
CA TYR A 78 14.05 10.41 -4.08
C TYR A 78 15.32 10.80 -4.85
N ASP A 79 15.50 12.10 -5.09
CA ASP A 79 16.67 12.73 -5.72
C ASP A 79 16.85 12.62 -7.25
N GLU A 80 15.87 12.11 -8.01
CA GLU A 80 15.86 12.20 -9.48
C GLU A 80 14.90 13.29 -9.98
N PRO A 81 15.22 14.04 -11.07
CA PRO A 81 14.28 15.01 -11.63
C PRO A 81 13.00 14.29 -12.09
N GLU A 82 11.84 14.85 -11.71
CA GLU A 82 10.52 14.30 -12.04
C GLU A 82 10.41 13.95 -13.54
N GLY A 83 10.20 12.66 -13.83
CA GLY A 83 10.01 12.11 -15.19
C GLY A 83 9.41 10.71 -15.12
N GLU A 84 8.79 10.22 -16.19
CA GLU A 84 8.11 8.91 -16.21
C GLU A 84 9.02 7.73 -15.77
N ASP A 85 10.35 7.89 -15.90
CA ASP A 85 11.35 6.89 -15.52
C ASP A 85 11.65 6.82 -14.02
N SER A 86 11.17 7.75 -13.18
CA SER A 86 11.40 7.76 -11.72
C SER A 86 10.30 7.08 -10.91
N ARG A 87 9.15 6.79 -11.53
CA ARG A 87 8.03 6.12 -10.87
C ARG A 87 8.38 4.65 -10.62
N ARG A 88 8.19 4.21 -9.38
CA ARG A 88 8.43 2.84 -8.92
C ARG A 88 7.15 2.23 -8.41
N PHE A 89 7.08 0.90 -8.41
CA PHE A 89 5.93 0.20 -7.85
C PHE A 89 6.30 -1.06 -7.08
N ILE A 90 5.40 -1.41 -6.15
CA ILE A 90 5.28 -2.75 -5.59
C ILE A 90 3.84 -3.20 -5.77
N GLU A 91 3.66 -4.33 -6.44
CA GLU A 91 2.40 -5.06 -6.51
C GLU A 91 2.46 -6.21 -5.50
N TYR A 92 1.41 -6.35 -4.71
CA TYR A 92 1.13 -7.50 -3.89
C TYR A 92 -0.16 -8.14 -4.37
N LYS A 93 -0.13 -9.41 -4.75
CA LYS A 93 -1.30 -10.14 -5.23
C LYS A 93 -1.56 -11.38 -4.37
N LYS A 94 -2.76 -11.49 -3.83
CA LYS A 94 -3.19 -12.67 -3.09
C LYS A 94 -3.42 -13.83 -4.05
N LEU A 95 -2.82 -14.98 -3.75
CA LEU A 95 -2.95 -16.21 -4.52
C LEU A 95 -4.07 -17.10 -3.94
N PRO A 96 -4.61 -18.05 -4.72
CA PRO A 96 -5.66 -18.96 -4.24
C PRO A 96 -5.25 -19.83 -3.04
N ASP A 97 -3.95 -20.04 -2.82
CA ASP A 97 -3.40 -20.79 -1.69
C ASP A 97 -3.19 -19.92 -0.43
N GLY A 98 -3.54 -18.63 -0.48
CA GLY A 98 -3.43 -17.69 0.63
C GLY A 98 -2.09 -16.97 0.73
N ARG A 99 -1.09 -17.35 -0.06
CA ARG A 99 0.20 -16.65 -0.12
C ARG A 99 0.06 -15.35 -0.89
N ILE A 100 0.94 -14.40 -0.59
CA ILE A 100 1.01 -13.13 -1.31
C ILE A 100 2.21 -13.15 -2.24
N ARG A 101 1.97 -12.97 -3.53
CA ARG A 101 3.04 -12.74 -4.52
C ARG A 101 3.37 -11.26 -4.54
N LYS A 102 4.61 -10.90 -4.20
CA LYS A 102 5.16 -9.55 -4.29
C LYS A 102 6.00 -9.42 -5.55
N THR A 103 5.74 -8.40 -6.36
CA THR A 103 6.54 -8.02 -7.52
C THR A 103 6.83 -6.53 -7.49
N SER A 104 8.02 -6.14 -7.91
CA SER A 104 8.44 -4.73 -7.99
C SER A 104 9.34 -4.53 -9.19
N ASP A 105 9.41 -3.29 -9.66
CA ASP A 105 10.41 -2.86 -10.64
C ASP A 105 11.76 -2.53 -10.01
N LEU A 106 11.83 -2.51 -8.67
CA LEU A 106 13.08 -2.53 -7.93
C LEU A 106 13.64 -3.96 -7.79
N GLY A 107 14.95 -4.10 -8.01
CA GLY A 107 15.70 -5.32 -7.73
C GLY A 107 15.80 -6.27 -8.93
N SER A 108 15.77 -7.58 -8.67
CA SER A 108 16.00 -8.63 -9.69
C SER A 108 14.82 -8.90 -10.62
N GLY A 109 13.64 -8.30 -10.34
CA GLY A 109 12.38 -8.63 -11.01
C GLY A 109 11.83 -10.02 -10.68
N ILE A 110 12.49 -10.79 -9.79
CA ILE A 110 12.02 -12.10 -9.36
C ILE A 110 10.91 -11.92 -8.32
N PRO A 111 9.72 -12.52 -8.51
CA PRO A 111 8.65 -12.46 -7.52
C PRO A 111 9.08 -13.05 -6.18
N GLN A 112 8.69 -12.38 -5.09
CA GLN A 112 8.81 -12.89 -3.73
C GLN A 112 7.46 -13.42 -3.26
N PHE A 113 7.48 -14.34 -2.30
CA PHE A 113 6.27 -14.92 -1.73
C PHE A 113 6.25 -14.68 -0.23
N ILE A 114 5.16 -14.09 0.27
CA ILE A 114 4.95 -13.77 1.67
C ILE A 114 3.85 -14.67 2.22
N GLU A 115 4.10 -15.25 3.38
CA GLU A 115 3.10 -15.92 4.22
C GLU A 115 2.54 -14.87 5.19
N PRO A 116 1.31 -14.37 5.01
CA PRO A 116 0.84 -13.19 5.74
C PRO A 116 0.65 -13.45 7.25
N GLY A 117 0.53 -14.72 7.69
CA GLY A 117 0.49 -15.05 9.12
C GLY A 117 -0.63 -14.38 9.93
N GLY A 118 -1.73 -13.97 9.27
CA GLY A 118 -2.81 -13.20 9.88
C GLY A 118 -2.62 -11.68 9.89
N ALA A 119 -1.53 -11.18 9.30
CA ALA A 119 -1.34 -9.76 9.04
C ALA A 119 -2.43 -9.22 8.09
N LYS A 120 -2.79 -7.96 8.30
CA LYS A 120 -3.78 -7.25 7.49
C LYS A 120 -3.21 -6.92 6.12
N ALA A 121 -4.07 -6.81 5.13
CA ALA A 121 -3.67 -6.43 3.78
C ALA A 121 -2.97 -5.07 3.75
N VAL A 122 -3.54 -4.08 4.44
CA VAL A 122 -2.89 -2.78 4.68
C VAL A 122 -3.00 -2.48 6.16
N GLU A 123 -1.91 -2.04 6.77
CA GLU A 123 -1.92 -1.43 8.10
C GLU A 123 -0.94 -0.26 8.10
N MET A 124 -1.40 0.90 8.57
CA MET A 124 -0.56 2.05 8.82
C MET A 124 -0.25 2.12 10.31
N TYR A 125 1.02 2.36 10.65
CA TYR A 125 1.53 2.46 12.03
C TYR A 125 1.94 3.89 12.38
#